data_AF-R7LPG9-F1
#
_entry.id   AF-R7LPG9-F1
#
_cell.length_a   1.000
_cell.length_b   1.000
_cell.length_c   1.000
_cell.angle_alpha   90.00
_cell.angle_beta   90.00
_cell.angle_gamma   90.00
#
_symmetry.space_group_name_H-M   'P 1'
#
loop_
_entity.id
_entity.type
_entity.pdbx_description
1 polymer ?
#
loop_
_entity_poly.entity_id
_entity_poly.type
_entity_poly.pdbx_seq_one_letter_code
_entity_poly.pdbx_strand_id
1 'polypeptide(L)'
;MQFIKYCMLFLVFLSATLIGKYISQKYKFRLDELEEMKNALNIFKSKIKFTYEPIPEIFKQIAENSNKNIAKLFNETILKMGDTSASIAWENAVDNFSGNLNYEDKQAIKTLSKLLRNN
;
A
#
# COMPACT_ATOMS: atom_id res chain seq x y z
N MET A 1 -1.28 -25.61 45.48
CA MET A 1 -2.42 -25.78 44.54
C MET A 1 -2.99 -24.45 44.04
N GLN A 2 -3.32 -23.47 44.90
CA GLN A 2 -3.91 -22.21 44.44
C GLN A 2 -2.95 -21.29 43.67
N PHE A 3 -1.69 -21.20 44.10
CA PHE A 3 -0.64 -20.43 43.40
C PHE A 3 -0.47 -20.87 41.93
N ILE A 4 -0.37 -22.18 41.71
CA ILE A 4 -0.24 -22.77 40.36
C ILE A 4 -1.42 -22.38 39.46
N LYS A 5 -2.65 -22.38 39.99
CA LYS A 5 -3.85 -21.96 39.22
C LYS A 5 -3.76 -20.49 38.79
N TYR A 6 -3.33 -19.60 39.67
CA TYR A 6 -3.16 -18.18 39.33
C TYR A 6 -2.02 -17.95 38.32
N CYS A 7 -0.92 -18.69 38.42
CA CYS A 7 0.14 -18.66 37.40
C CYS A 7 -0.36 -19.10 36.03
N MET A 8 -1.17 -20.16 35.95
CA MET A 8 -1.76 -20.62 34.68
C MET A 8 -2.71 -19.58 34.09
N LEU A 9 -3.58 -18.97 34.92
CA LEU A 9 -4.48 -17.90 34.49
C LEU A 9 -3.71 -16.69 33.96
N PHE A 10 -2.62 -16.31 34.63
CA PHE A 10 -1.78 -15.21 34.20
C PHE A 10 -1.08 -15.51 32.86
N LEU A 11 -0.61 -16.74 32.65
CA LEU A 11 -0.04 -17.17 31.37
C LEU A 11 -1.06 -17.12 30.23
N VAL A 12 -2.31 -17.53 30.46
CA VAL A 12 -3.41 -17.42 29.49
C VAL A 12 -3.72 -15.96 29.17
N PHE A 13 -3.72 -15.08 30.18
CA PHE A 13 -3.93 -13.66 29.98
C PHE A 13 -2.81 -13.01 29.14
N LEU A 14 -1.56 -13.35 29.42
CA LEU A 14 -0.41 -12.86 28.65
C LEU A 14 -0.46 -13.35 27.20
N SER A 15 -0.74 -14.63 26.97
CA SER A 15 -0.80 -15.18 25.61
C SER A 15 -1.93 -14.54 24.80
N ALA A 16 -3.13 -14.39 25.38
CA ALA A 16 -4.24 -13.70 24.74
C ALA A 16 -3.91 -12.24 24.37
N THR A 17 -3.23 -11.53 25.27
CA THR A 17 -2.81 -10.13 25.04
C THR A 17 -1.79 -10.02 23.92
N LEU A 18 -0.80 -10.92 23.88
CA LEU A 18 0.22 -10.95 22.83
C LEU A 18 -0.39 -11.26 21.46
N ILE A 19 -1.31 -12.23 21.39
CA ILE A 19 -2.05 -12.56 20.16
C ILE A 19 -2.88 -11.36 19.70
N GLY A 20 -3.63 -10.72 20.60
CA GLY A 20 -4.43 -9.55 20.28
C GLY A 20 -3.58 -8.39 19.73
N LYS A 21 -2.42 -8.14 20.35
CA LYS A 21 -1.47 -7.13 19.89
C LYS A 21 -0.93 -7.44 18.49
N TYR A 22 -0.57 -8.68 18.23
CA TYR A 22 -0.07 -9.11 16.92
C TYR A 22 -1.14 -8.90 15.81
N ILE A 23 -2.39 -9.29 16.09
CA ILE A 23 -3.50 -9.08 15.16
C ILE A 23 -3.71 -7.58 14.88
N SER A 24 -3.72 -6.74 15.92
CA SER A 24 -3.91 -5.29 15.80
C SER A 24 -2.82 -4.62 14.95
N GLN A 25 -1.56 -5.06 15.10
CA GLN A 25 -0.45 -4.50 14.33
C GLN A 25 -0.63 -4.68 12.81
N LYS A 26 -1.18 -5.80 12.36
CA LYS A 26 -1.47 -6.03 10.93
C LYS A 26 -2.45 -4.98 10.39
N TYR A 27 -3.49 -4.64 11.15
CA TYR A 27 -4.45 -3.61 10.75
C TYR A 27 -3.81 -2.23 10.71
N LYS A 28 -2.94 -1.94 11.68
CA LYS A 28 -2.20 -0.67 11.71
C LYS A 28 -1.34 -0.50 10.45
N PHE A 29 -0.53 -1.50 10.11
CA PHE A 29 0.33 -1.41 8.92
C PHE A 29 -0.47 -1.30 7.62
N ARG A 30 -1.60 -2.02 7.50
CA ARG A 30 -2.51 -1.86 6.34
C ARG A 30 -3.09 -0.45 6.26
N LEU A 31 -3.50 0.13 7.39
CA LEU A 31 -4.03 1.49 7.44
C LEU A 31 -2.96 2.51 7.03
N ASP A 32 -1.75 2.40 7.57
CA ASP A 32 -0.63 3.29 7.27
C ASP A 32 -0.32 3.27 5.75
N GLU A 33 -0.27 2.08 5.12
CA GLU A 33 -0.05 1.95 3.68
C GLU A 33 -1.20 2.53 2.83
N LEU A 34 -2.45 2.37 3.26
CA LEU A 34 -3.62 2.92 2.57
C LEU A 34 -3.66 4.45 2.64
N GLU A 35 -3.35 5.03 3.80
CA GLU A 35 -3.28 6.47 3.98
C GLU A 35 -2.19 7.07 3.07
N GLU A 36 -1.05 6.39 3.00
CA GLU A 36 0.05 6.83 2.16
C GLU A 36 -0.23 6.69 0.66
N MET A 37 -0.85 5.58 0.24
CA MET A 37 -1.33 5.42 -1.13
C MET A 37 -2.35 6.53 -1.49
N LYS A 38 -3.28 6.85 -0.59
CA LYS A 38 -4.24 7.94 -0.78
C LYS A 38 -3.54 9.29 -0.95
N ASN A 39 -2.51 9.57 -0.15
CA ASN A 39 -1.72 10.80 -0.26
C ASN A 39 -0.97 10.85 -1.60
N ALA A 40 -0.33 9.76 -2.02
CA ALA A 40 0.33 9.65 -3.31
C ALA A 40 -0.64 9.89 -4.48
N LEU A 41 -1.83 9.30 -4.45
CA LEU A 41 -2.86 9.50 -5.48
C LEU A 41 -3.44 10.92 -5.49
N ASN A 42 -3.51 11.59 -4.33
CA ASN A 42 -3.90 13.00 -4.27
C ASN A 42 -2.85 13.91 -4.91
N ILE A 43 -1.56 13.64 -4.67
CA ILE A 43 -0.46 14.35 -5.34
C ILE A 43 -0.54 14.13 -6.85
N PHE A 44 -0.74 12.88 -7.29
CA PHE A 44 -0.92 12.54 -8.70
C PHE A 44 -2.06 13.33 -9.35
N LYS A 45 -3.25 13.32 -8.72
CA LYS A 45 -4.42 14.05 -9.18
C LYS A 45 -4.16 15.55 -9.31
N SER A 46 -3.45 16.14 -8.35
CA SER A 46 -3.09 17.56 -8.37
C SER A 46 -2.14 17.86 -9.54
N LYS A 47 -1.06 17.08 -9.68
CA LYS A 47 -0.07 17.28 -10.75
C LYS A 47 -0.66 17.10 -12.15
N ILE A 48 -1.44 16.04 -12.38
CA ILE A 48 -2.15 15.87 -13.66
C ILE A 48 -3.03 17.08 -13.98
N LYS A 49 -3.70 17.65 -12.98
CA LYS A 49 -4.62 18.77 -13.20
C LYS A 49 -3.90 20.09 -13.50
N PHE A 50 -2.72 20.31 -12.95
CA PHE A 50 -2.11 21.65 -12.88
C PHE A 50 -0.73 21.79 -13.52
N THR A 51 0.06 20.72 -13.65
CA THR A 51 1.48 20.86 -14.03
C THR A 51 1.81 20.41 -15.45
N TYR A 52 0.88 19.75 -16.15
CA TYR A 52 1.09 19.20 -17.51
C TYR A 52 2.35 18.33 -17.65
N GLU A 53 2.90 17.85 -16.54
CA GLU A 53 4.07 16.99 -16.50
C GLU A 53 3.73 15.60 -17.07
N PRO A 54 4.67 14.92 -17.77
CA PRO A 54 4.47 13.54 -18.18
C PRO A 54 4.19 12.62 -16.99
N ILE A 55 3.27 11.65 -17.16
CA ILE A 55 2.89 10.69 -16.10
C ILE A 55 4.11 10.00 -15.45
N PRO A 56 5.12 9.51 -16.21
CA PRO A 56 6.30 8.89 -15.62
C PRO A 56 7.07 9.82 -14.68
N GLU A 57 7.13 11.12 -15.00
CA GLU A 57 7.83 12.12 -14.19
C GLU A 57 7.05 12.43 -12.90
N ILE A 58 5.73 12.53 -12.99
CA ILE A 58 4.86 12.68 -11.81
C ILE A 58 5.02 11.45 -10.89
N PHE A 59 5.01 10.24 -11.45
CA PHE A 59 5.18 9.01 -10.69
C PHE A 59 6.55 8.93 -10.03
N LYS A 60 7.61 9.39 -10.70
CA LYS A 60 8.96 9.44 -10.14
C LYS A 60 9.01 10.37 -8.93
N GLN A 61 8.46 11.57 -9.04
CA GLN A 61 8.41 12.51 -7.92
C GLN A 61 7.55 12.00 -6.76
N ILE A 62 6.46 11.28 -7.04
CA ILE A 62 5.68 10.61 -5.99
C ILE A 62 6.54 9.55 -5.30
N ALA A 63 7.28 8.74 -6.05
CA ALA A 63 8.14 7.71 -5.49
C ALA A 63 9.26 8.30 -4.60
N GLU A 64 9.85 9.42 -4.99
CA GLU A 64 10.87 10.13 -4.19
C GLU A 64 10.33 10.67 -2.86
N ASN A 65 9.02 10.96 -2.79
CA ASN A 65 8.37 11.55 -1.60
C ASN A 65 7.50 10.55 -0.81
N SER A 66 7.58 9.26 -1.13
CA SER A 66 6.79 8.21 -0.47
C SER A 66 7.67 7.20 0.28
N ASN A 67 7.05 6.39 1.14
CA ASN A 67 7.69 5.29 1.84
C ASN A 67 8.20 4.23 0.87
N LYS A 68 9.01 3.32 1.39
CA LYS A 68 9.65 2.25 0.62
C LYS A 68 8.67 1.42 -0.22
N ASN A 69 7.49 1.06 0.30
CA ASN A 69 6.55 0.17 -0.38
C ASN A 69 5.82 0.89 -1.52
N ILE A 70 5.32 2.10 -1.25
CA ILE A 70 4.61 2.93 -2.22
C ILE A 70 5.59 3.43 -3.29
N ALA A 71 6.78 3.89 -2.90
CA ALA A 71 7.84 4.27 -3.83
C ALA A 71 8.21 3.12 -4.78
N LYS A 72 8.35 1.90 -4.25
CA LYS A 72 8.60 0.71 -5.06
C LYS A 72 7.50 0.46 -6.08
N LEU A 73 6.23 0.62 -5.70
CA LEU A 73 5.09 0.46 -6.63
C LEU A 73 5.13 1.46 -7.79
N PHE A 74 5.37 2.74 -7.51
CA PHE A 74 5.45 3.76 -8.56
C PHE A 74 6.68 3.56 -9.45
N ASN A 75 7.84 3.23 -8.87
CA ASN A 75 9.05 2.90 -9.63
C ASN A 75 8.86 1.67 -10.52
N GLU A 76 8.27 0.59 -10.01
CA GLU A 76 7.94 -0.60 -10.82
C GLU A 76 6.98 -0.28 -11.96
N THR A 77 6.02 0.61 -11.72
CA THR A 77 5.11 1.07 -12.78
C THR A 77 5.88 1.80 -13.88
N ILE A 78 6.76 2.74 -13.54
CA ILE A 78 7.56 3.50 -14.51
C ILE A 78 8.43 2.56 -15.34
N LEU A 79 9.09 1.59 -14.70
CA LEU A 79 9.91 0.60 -15.39
C LEU A 79 9.10 -0.19 -16.42
N LYS A 80 7.92 -0.68 -16.03
CA LYS A 80 7.05 -1.48 -16.91
C LYS A 80 6.36 -0.66 -18.02
N MET A 81 6.26 0.66 -17.88
CA MET A 81 5.76 1.55 -18.94
C MET A 81 6.70 1.61 -20.16
N GLY A 82 7.96 1.21 -20.01
CA GLY A 82 8.88 1.09 -21.15
C GLY A 82 8.52 -0.05 -22.11
N ASP A 83 7.89 -1.11 -21.58
CA ASP A 83 7.58 -2.33 -22.33
C ASP A 83 6.09 -2.51 -22.64
N THR A 84 5.22 -1.87 -21.84
CA THR A 84 3.75 -2.06 -21.89
C THR A 84 3.00 -0.75 -21.68
N SER A 85 1.68 -0.75 -21.90
CA SER A 85 0.86 0.43 -21.66
C SER A 85 0.84 0.82 -20.18
N ALA A 86 0.67 2.13 -19.90
CA ALA A 86 0.55 2.68 -18.56
C ALA A 86 -0.48 1.94 -17.68
N SER A 87 -1.62 1.58 -18.27
CA SER A 87 -2.68 0.81 -17.61
C SER A 87 -2.19 -0.57 -17.15
N ILE A 88 -1.51 -1.32 -18.03
CA ILE A 88 -1.04 -2.68 -17.75
C ILE A 88 0.13 -2.64 -16.77
N ALA A 89 1.06 -1.69 -16.96
CA ALA A 89 2.18 -1.47 -16.06
C ALA A 89 1.71 -1.22 -14.62
N TRP A 90 0.70 -0.36 -14.44
CA TRP A 90 0.11 -0.07 -13.14
C TRP A 90 -0.55 -1.30 -12.51
N GLU A 91 -1.40 -2.01 -13.26
CA GLU A 91 -2.07 -3.20 -12.72
C GLU A 91 -1.07 -4.26 -12.26
N ASN A 92 -0.03 -4.49 -13.07
CA ASN A 92 1.04 -5.43 -12.75
C ASN A 92 1.87 -5.00 -11.52
N ALA A 93 2.07 -3.71 -11.30
CA ALA A 93 2.77 -3.20 -10.11
C ALA A 93 1.91 -3.34 -8.85
N VAL A 94 0.59 -3.10 -8.95
CA VAL A 94 -0.34 -3.28 -7.82
C VAL A 94 -0.47 -4.75 -7.43
N ASP A 95 -0.49 -5.67 -8.40
CA ASP A 95 -0.50 -7.11 -8.13
C ASP A 95 0.75 -7.56 -7.34
N ASN A 96 1.91 -7.09 -7.78
CA ASN A 96 3.21 -7.39 -7.17
C ASN A 96 3.49 -6.61 -5.88
N PHE A 97 2.55 -5.78 -5.42
CA PHE A 97 2.72 -4.99 -4.20
C PHE A 97 2.98 -5.90 -2.99
N SER A 98 4.12 -5.67 -2.33
CA SER A 98 4.66 -6.51 -1.26
C SER A 98 4.23 -6.11 0.16
N GLY A 99 3.30 -5.16 0.30
CA GLY A 99 2.81 -4.69 1.59
C GLY A 99 1.63 -5.49 2.16
N ASN A 100 0.92 -4.86 3.10
CA ASN A 100 -0.17 -5.39 3.91
C ASN A 100 -1.57 -5.20 3.29
N LEU A 101 -1.64 -4.64 2.08
CA LEU A 101 -2.89 -4.48 1.33
C LEU A 101 -3.56 -5.82 1.03
N ASN A 102 -4.87 -5.88 1.21
CA ASN A 102 -5.65 -7.06 0.85
C ASN A 102 -6.07 -7.04 -0.64
N TYR A 103 -6.79 -8.07 -1.06
CA TYR A 103 -7.27 -8.17 -2.44
C TYR A 103 -8.18 -6.99 -2.84
N GLU A 104 -9.14 -6.63 -1.98
CA GLU A 104 -10.10 -5.55 -2.26
C GLU A 104 -9.42 -4.18 -2.39
N ASP A 105 -8.44 -3.90 -1.53
CA ASP A 105 -7.61 -2.70 -1.59
C ASP A 105 -6.89 -2.63 -2.93
N LYS A 106 -6.26 -3.74 -3.36
CA LYS A 106 -5.58 -3.84 -4.65
C LYS A 106 -6.56 -3.61 -5.80
N GLN A 107 -7.76 -4.19 -5.77
CA GLN A 107 -8.77 -3.96 -6.81
C GLN A 107 -9.21 -2.49 -6.86
N ALA A 108 -9.40 -1.83 -5.71
CA ALA A 108 -9.73 -0.42 -5.67
C ALA A 108 -8.62 0.44 -6.27
N ILE A 109 -7.36 0.18 -5.91
CA ILE A 109 -6.19 0.93 -6.43
C ILE A 109 -6.00 0.68 -7.93
N LYS A 110 -6.27 -0.52 -8.42
CA LYS A 110 -6.23 -0.84 -9.86
C LYS A 110 -7.19 -0.02 -10.69
N THR A 111 -8.26 0.53 -10.13
CA THR A 111 -9.21 1.37 -10.91
C THR A 111 -8.55 2.57 -11.57
N LEU A 112 -7.40 3.03 -11.08
CA LEU A 112 -6.57 4.06 -11.74
C LEU A 112 -6.14 3.66 -13.16
N SER A 113 -5.99 2.36 -13.45
CA SER A 113 -5.60 1.85 -14.77
C SER A 113 -6.54 2.32 -15.88
N LYS A 114 -7.84 2.41 -15.58
CA LYS A 114 -8.86 2.92 -16.49
C LYS A 114 -8.63 4.38 -16.87
N LEU A 115 -8.12 5.19 -15.95
CA LEU A 115 -7.77 6.59 -16.20
C LEU A 115 -6.48 6.69 -17.02
N LEU A 116 -5.49 5.84 -16.70
CA LEU A 116 -4.22 5.77 -17.43
C LEU A 116 -4.36 5.24 -18.87
N ARG A 117 -5.46 4.54 -19.19
CA ARG A 117 -5.78 4.10 -20.56
C ARG A 117 -6.36 5.22 -21.43
N ASN A 118 -7.05 6.17 -20.81
CA ASN A 118 -7.81 7.22 -21.51
C ASN A 118 -7.05 8.56 -21.63
N ASN A 119 -5.84 8.64 -21.08
CA ASN A 119 -4.90 9.75 -21.20
C ASN A 119 -3.73 9.35 -22.08
#